data_AF-A0A531AEI4-F1
#
_entry.id   AF-A0A531AEI4-F1
#
_cell.length_a   1.000
_cell.length_b   1.000
_cell.length_c   1.000
_cell.angle_alpha   90.00
_cell.angle_beta   90.00
_cell.angle_gamma   90.00
#
_symmetry.space_group_name_H-M   'P 1'
#
loop_
_entity.id
_entity.type
_entity.pdbx_description
1 polymer ?
#
loop_
_entity_poly.entity_id
_entity_poly.type
_entity_poly.pdbx_seq_one_letter_code
_entity_poly.pdbx_strand_id
1 'polypeptide(L)'
;MRNVSGHGKRLSYYDFGHTTVYASRFDQRFPYCAYVPDDYDEDSDKTYPLAVIVHGTERGMLAYRDAFADFAEQNGVFVLAPLFPANICFPGDLSSYKMLRQGDLHYDAVLLDMVEEMRERY
;
A
#
# COMPACT_ATOMS: atom_id res chain seq x y z
N MET A 1 -9.68 -23.42 13.81
CA MET A 1 -10.07 -22.18 13.10
C MET A 1 -9.98 -21.04 14.09
N ARG A 2 -8.98 -20.15 13.96
CA ARG A 2 -8.88 -18.95 14.80
C ARG A 2 -9.96 -17.97 14.34
N ASN A 3 -10.73 -17.42 15.29
CA ASN A 3 -11.98 -16.72 15.01
C ASN A 3 -11.93 -15.21 15.36
N VAL A 4 -10.74 -14.63 15.56
CA VAL A 4 -10.49 -13.17 15.51
C VAL A 4 -9.00 -12.96 15.19
N SER A 5 -8.69 -12.24 14.11
CA SER A 5 -7.34 -11.75 13.77
C SER A 5 -6.93 -10.68 14.78
N GLY A 6 -5.69 -10.69 15.26
CA GLY A 6 -5.26 -9.50 16.00
C GLY A 6 -3.85 -9.37 16.50
N HIS A 7 -3.06 -10.42 16.61
CA HIS A 7 -1.62 -10.25 16.74
C HIS A 7 -0.93 -11.44 16.07
N GLY A 8 -0.17 -11.12 15.03
CA GLY A 8 0.85 -11.99 14.50
C GLY A 8 2.04 -12.12 15.46
N LYS A 9 3.06 -12.90 15.10
CA LYS A 9 4.32 -12.96 15.87
C LYS A 9 5.08 -11.65 15.79
N ARG A 10 5.16 -11.05 14.60
CA ARG A 10 5.79 -9.76 14.35
C ARG A 10 4.76 -8.70 13.99
N LEU A 11 3.68 -9.09 13.30
CA LEU A 11 2.66 -8.19 12.79
C LEU A 11 1.57 -7.88 13.83
N SER A 12 1.05 -6.66 13.80
CA SER A 12 -0.06 -6.22 14.65
C SER A 12 -1.42 -6.45 13.99
N TYR A 13 -2.51 -6.25 14.74
CA TYR A 13 -3.88 -6.22 14.18
C TYR A 13 -3.98 -5.36 12.92
N TYR A 14 -3.28 -4.23 12.87
CA TYR A 14 -3.39 -3.24 11.80
C TYR A 14 -2.67 -3.65 10.50
N ASP A 15 -1.94 -4.76 10.52
CA ASP A 15 -1.17 -5.25 9.38
C ASP A 15 -1.90 -6.34 8.59
N PHE A 16 -3.09 -6.78 9.01
CA PHE A 16 -3.88 -7.81 8.32
C PHE A 16 -5.16 -7.24 7.69
N GLY A 17 -5.66 -7.89 6.64
CA GLY A 17 -6.86 -7.47 5.92
C GLY A 17 -6.72 -6.04 5.43
N HIS A 18 -7.70 -5.20 5.74
CA HIS A 18 -7.66 -3.76 5.48
C HIS A 18 -6.70 -3.05 6.45
N THR A 19 -5.45 -2.84 6.04
CA THR A 19 -4.45 -2.23 6.93
C THR A 19 -4.80 -0.78 7.27
N THR A 20 -4.22 -0.24 8.35
CA THR A 20 -4.23 1.21 8.57
C THR A 20 -3.38 1.95 7.51
N VAL A 21 -3.30 3.27 7.64
CA VAL A 21 -2.45 4.13 6.81
C VAL A 21 -1.07 4.25 7.44
N TYR A 22 -0.03 3.96 6.65
CA TYR A 22 1.37 4.11 7.03
C TYR A 22 2.01 5.24 6.24
N ALA A 23 2.93 5.99 6.85
CA ALA A 23 3.80 6.88 6.10
C ALA A 23 4.89 6.04 5.42
N SER A 24 5.24 6.35 4.16
CA SER A 24 6.42 5.73 3.52
C SER A 24 7.68 6.01 4.32
N ARG A 25 8.54 4.99 4.46
CA ARG A 25 9.85 5.15 5.10
C ARG A 25 10.81 6.04 4.29
N PHE A 26 10.73 6.03 2.96
CA PHE A 26 11.57 6.87 2.09
C PHE A 26 11.19 8.35 2.16
N ASP A 27 9.90 8.67 2.11
CA ASP A 27 9.41 10.03 2.21
C ASP A 27 7.99 10.08 2.82
N GLN A 28 7.92 10.54 4.07
CA GLN A 28 6.70 10.53 4.88
C GLN A 28 5.56 11.39 4.32
N ARG A 29 5.82 12.23 3.31
CA ARG A 29 4.78 12.98 2.59
C ARG A 29 3.89 12.09 1.74
N PHE A 30 4.30 10.84 1.48
CA PHE A 30 3.56 9.88 0.67
C PHE A 30 3.13 8.68 1.52
N PRO A 31 1.92 8.73 2.12
CA PRO A 31 1.38 7.59 2.83
C PRO A 31 0.98 6.46 1.88
N TYR A 32 0.71 5.29 2.44
CA TYR A 32 0.11 4.17 1.74
C TYR A 32 -0.79 3.36 2.68
N CYS A 33 -1.69 2.57 2.12
CA CYS A 33 -2.34 1.46 2.83
C CYS A 33 -2.29 0.20 1.96
N ALA A 34 -2.63 -0.94 2.55
CA ALA A 34 -2.61 -2.21 1.86
C ALA A 34 -3.84 -3.06 2.20
N TYR A 35 -4.10 -4.04 1.34
CA TYR A 35 -4.95 -5.18 1.68
C TYR A 35 -4.11 -6.45 1.68
N VAL A 36 -4.18 -7.18 2.80
CA VAL A 36 -3.49 -8.45 3.01
C VAL A 36 -4.51 -9.58 2.98
N PRO A 37 -4.37 -10.59 2.08
CA PRO A 37 -5.30 -11.69 1.98
C PRO A 37 -5.51 -12.40 3.33
N ASP A 38 -6.76 -12.80 3.61
CA ASP A 38 -7.14 -13.43 4.88
C ASP A 38 -6.40 -14.75 5.16
N ASP A 39 -5.93 -15.42 4.10
CA ASP A 39 -5.17 -16.66 4.21
C ASP A 39 -3.66 -16.46 4.40
N TYR A 40 -3.17 -15.22 4.49
CA TYR A 40 -1.79 -14.91 4.82
C TYR A 40 -1.44 -15.35 6.25
N ASP A 41 -0.31 -16.05 6.37
CA ASP A 41 0.24 -16.55 7.62
C ASP A 41 1.75 -16.28 7.63
N GLU A 42 2.25 -15.62 8.68
CA GLU A 42 3.68 -15.27 8.84
C GLU A 42 4.59 -16.50 8.90
N ASP A 43 4.05 -17.67 9.27
CA ASP A 43 4.81 -18.93 9.36
C ASP A 43 4.73 -19.76 8.06
N SER A 44 4.00 -19.29 7.05
CA SER A 44 3.82 -19.99 5.78
C SER A 44 4.90 -19.63 4.78
N ASP A 45 5.36 -20.62 4.01
CA ASP A 45 6.26 -20.41 2.87
C ASP A 45 5.51 -19.92 1.61
N LYS A 46 4.20 -19.68 1.70
CA LYS A 46 3.39 -19.21 0.57
C LYS A 46 3.79 -17.78 0.19
N THR A 47 4.25 -17.62 -1.04
CA THR A 47 4.54 -16.31 -1.63
C THR A 47 3.30 -15.71 -2.30
N TYR A 48 3.12 -14.41 -2.16
CA TYR A 48 2.01 -13.68 -2.77
C TYR A 48 2.54 -12.68 -3.81
N PRO A 49 1.90 -12.56 -4.98
CA PRO A 49 2.13 -11.42 -5.86
C PRO A 49 1.67 -10.11 -5.18
N LEU A 50 2.16 -8.97 -5.69
CA LEU A 50 1.78 -7.64 -5.26
C LEU A 50 1.13 -6.86 -6.41
N ALA A 51 -0.07 -6.35 -6.20
CA ALA A 51 -0.76 -5.44 -7.09
C ALA A 51 -0.68 -4.01 -6.54
N VAL A 52 -0.07 -3.10 -7.30
CA VAL A 52 -0.01 -1.68 -6.95
C VAL A 52 -1.19 -0.94 -7.58
N ILE A 53 -2.07 -0.39 -6.75
CA ILE A 53 -3.30 0.27 -7.18
C ILE A 53 -3.21 1.77 -6.90
N VAL A 54 -2.85 2.54 -7.92
CA VAL A 54 -2.72 4.01 -7.82
C VAL A 54 -4.09 4.68 -7.99
N HIS A 55 -4.44 5.58 -7.07
CA HIS A 55 -5.72 6.29 -7.06
C HIS A 55 -5.95 7.17 -8.30
N GLY A 56 -7.23 7.49 -8.57
CA GLY A 56 -7.62 8.53 -9.53
C GLY A 56 -7.45 9.97 -9.01
N THR A 57 -8.13 10.93 -9.66
CA THR A 57 -8.03 12.37 -9.34
C THR A 57 -8.39 12.70 -7.90
N GLU A 58 -9.36 12.02 -7.30
CA GLU A 58 -9.86 12.30 -5.93
C GLU A 58 -8.94 11.80 -4.81
N ARG A 59 -7.82 11.13 -5.14
CA ARG A 59 -6.84 10.64 -4.15
C ARG A 59 -7.39 9.63 -3.14
N GLY A 60 -8.48 8.95 -3.47
CA GLY A 60 -9.17 8.00 -2.58
C GLY A 60 -8.47 6.65 -2.40
N MET A 61 -7.23 6.62 -1.85
CA MET A 61 -6.48 5.36 -1.73
C MET A 61 -7.22 4.30 -0.89
N LEU A 62 -7.90 4.70 0.19
CA LEU A 62 -8.64 3.78 1.06
C LEU A 62 -9.78 3.11 0.29
N ALA A 63 -10.53 3.90 -0.48
CA ALA A 63 -11.62 3.38 -1.31
C ALA A 63 -11.09 2.43 -2.40
N TYR A 64 -9.90 2.69 -2.94
CA TYR A 64 -9.27 1.82 -3.93
C TYR A 64 -8.78 0.52 -3.29
N ARG A 65 -8.14 0.56 -2.12
CA ARG A 65 -7.81 -0.66 -1.34
C ARG A 65 -9.07 -1.50 -1.11
N ASP A 66 -10.14 -0.87 -0.61
CA ASP A 66 -11.37 -1.58 -0.24
C ASP A 66 -12.08 -2.17 -1.47
N ALA A 67 -12.13 -1.44 -2.58
CA ALA A 67 -12.75 -1.91 -3.82
C ALA A 67 -11.99 -3.08 -4.49
N PHE A 68 -10.70 -3.23 -4.22
CA PHE A 68 -9.87 -4.32 -4.74
C PHE A 68 -9.69 -5.49 -3.77
N ALA A 69 -10.31 -5.47 -2.58
CA ALA A 69 -10.21 -6.54 -1.59
C ALA A 69 -10.75 -7.89 -2.12
N ASP A 70 -11.92 -7.91 -2.76
CA ASP A 70 -12.47 -9.14 -3.35
C ASP A 70 -11.55 -9.72 -4.44
N PHE A 71 -10.92 -8.84 -5.23
CA PHE A 71 -9.91 -9.25 -6.22
C PHE A 71 -8.67 -9.83 -5.54
N ALA A 72 -8.22 -9.23 -4.44
CA ALA A 72 -7.10 -9.71 -3.65
C ALA A 72 -7.33 -11.13 -3.12
N GLU A 73 -8.50 -11.38 -2.54
CA GLU A 73 -8.89 -12.70 -2.04
C GLU A 73 -8.99 -13.74 -3.16
N GLN A 74 -9.69 -13.42 -4.25
CA GLN A 74 -9.91 -14.36 -5.34
C GLN A 74 -8.62 -14.79 -6.05
N ASN A 75 -7.58 -13.96 -6.01
CA ASN A 75 -6.33 -14.19 -6.73
C ASN A 75 -5.14 -14.46 -5.80
N GLY A 76 -5.33 -14.42 -4.48
CA GLY A 76 -4.26 -14.54 -3.50
C GLY A 76 -3.15 -13.51 -3.74
N VAL A 77 -3.51 -12.23 -3.87
CA VAL A 77 -2.58 -11.13 -4.21
C VAL A 77 -2.68 -10.03 -3.14
N PHE A 78 -1.53 -9.50 -2.72
CA PHE A 78 -1.52 -8.31 -1.86
C PHE A 78 -1.87 -7.07 -2.69
N VAL A 79 -2.63 -6.15 -2.11
CA VAL A 79 -2.87 -4.83 -2.71
C VAL A 79 -2.05 -3.80 -1.97
N LEU A 80 -1.25 -3.02 -2.68
CA LEU A 80 -0.60 -1.80 -2.18
C LEU A 80 -1.28 -0.59 -2.82
N ALA A 81 -1.86 0.29 -2.01
CA ALA A 81 -2.51 1.52 -2.43
C ALA A 81 -1.72 2.74 -1.94
N PRO A 82 -0.79 3.28 -2.75
CA PRO A 82 -0.07 4.49 -2.40
C PRO A 82 -0.96 5.74 -2.50
N LEU A 83 -0.70 6.72 -1.64
CA LEU A 83 -1.25 8.08 -1.73
C LEU A 83 -0.17 9.03 -2.24
N PHE A 84 -0.44 9.65 -3.39
CA PHE A 84 0.30 10.77 -3.92
C PHE A 84 -0.52 12.06 -3.78
N PRO A 85 -0.29 12.85 -2.71
CA PRO A 85 -1.14 14.01 -2.43
C PRO A 85 -1.10 15.06 -3.53
N ALA A 86 -2.15 15.88 -3.59
CA ALA A 86 -2.10 17.14 -4.33
C ALA A 86 -1.14 18.12 -3.63
N ASN A 87 -0.70 19.15 -4.36
CA ASN A 87 0.11 20.27 -3.87
C ASN A 87 1.54 19.93 -3.45
N ILE A 88 2.08 18.79 -3.86
CA ILE A 88 3.41 18.33 -3.43
C ILE A 88 4.54 19.20 -4.01
N CYS A 89 4.53 19.46 -5.32
CA CYS A 89 5.60 20.25 -5.95
C CYS A 89 5.33 21.75 -5.87
N PHE A 90 4.05 22.16 -5.94
CA PHE A 90 3.62 23.56 -5.88
C PHE A 90 2.11 23.63 -5.54
N PRO A 91 1.61 24.78 -5.02
CA PRO A 91 0.18 24.96 -4.78
C PRO A 91 -0.65 24.75 -6.04
N GLY A 92 -1.66 23.89 -5.97
CA GLY A 92 -2.52 23.49 -7.09
C GLY A 92 -2.00 22.29 -7.90
N ASP A 93 -0.86 21.70 -7.55
CA ASP A 93 -0.34 20.55 -8.28
C ASP A 93 -1.24 19.31 -8.13
N LEU A 94 -1.78 18.85 -9.27
CA LEU A 94 -2.61 17.65 -9.34
C LEU A 94 -1.98 16.52 -10.17
N SER A 95 -0.84 16.75 -10.82
CA SER A 95 -0.38 15.84 -11.88
C SER A 95 1.09 15.45 -11.82
N SER A 96 1.93 16.10 -11.01
CA SER A 96 3.36 15.75 -10.97
C SER A 96 3.61 14.28 -10.61
N TYR A 97 2.74 13.66 -9.80
CA TYR A 97 2.86 12.24 -9.42
C TYR A 97 2.76 11.25 -10.58
N LYS A 98 2.24 11.68 -11.74
CA LYS A 98 2.19 10.86 -12.96
C LYS A 98 3.55 10.77 -13.65
N MET A 99 4.47 11.65 -13.28
CA MET A 99 5.84 11.63 -13.76
C MET A 99 6.69 10.75 -12.84
N LEU A 100 7.69 10.07 -13.39
CA LEU A 100 8.66 9.35 -12.56
C LEU A 100 9.41 10.32 -11.63
N ARG A 101 9.70 11.52 -12.14
CA ARG A 101 10.42 12.58 -11.42
C ARG A 101 9.84 13.95 -11.73
N GLN A 102 9.92 14.86 -10.76
CA GLN A 102 9.59 16.27 -10.94
C GLN A 102 10.53 17.12 -10.09
N GLY A 103 11.45 17.85 -10.74
CA GLY A 103 12.57 18.50 -10.03
C GLY A 103 13.40 17.46 -9.28
N ASP A 104 13.65 17.73 -7.99
CA ASP A 104 14.39 16.82 -7.10
C ASP A 104 13.50 15.73 -6.48
N LEU A 105 12.21 15.69 -6.81
CA LEU A 105 11.29 14.68 -6.30
C LEU A 105 11.28 13.43 -7.19
N HIS A 106 11.48 12.28 -6.56
CA HIS A 106 11.55 10.95 -7.18
C HIS A 106 10.32 10.11 -6.79
N TYR A 107 9.21 10.26 -7.53
CA TYR A 107 7.99 9.46 -7.30
C TYR A 107 8.23 7.97 -7.56
N ASP A 108 9.09 7.66 -8.53
CA ASP A 108 9.57 6.32 -8.82
C ASP A 108 10.26 5.68 -7.60
N ALA A 109 11.20 6.39 -6.98
CA ALA A 109 11.93 5.89 -5.81
C ALA A 109 11.01 5.69 -4.60
N VAL A 110 10.07 6.62 -4.36
CA VAL A 110 9.04 6.47 -3.31
C VAL A 110 8.25 5.19 -3.49
N LEU A 111 7.75 4.93 -4.72
CA LEU A 111 6.94 3.76 -4.98
C LEU A 111 7.74 2.45 -4.87
N LEU A 112 8.96 2.42 -5.42
CA LEU A 112 9.83 1.25 -5.35
C LEU A 112 10.21 0.93 -3.90
N ASP A 113 10.43 1.94 -3.06
CA ASP A 113 10.71 1.71 -1.65
C ASP A 113 9.49 1.20 -0.88
N MET A 114 8.27 1.68 -1.18
CA MET A 114 7.04 1.10 -0.59
C MET A 114 6.88 -0.38 -0.97
N VAL A 115 7.27 -0.78 -2.18
CA VAL A 115 7.27 -2.18 -2.60
C VAL A 115 8.27 -3.00 -1.78
N GLU A 116 9.48 -2.49 -1.57
CA GLU A 116 10.47 -3.18 -0.72
C GLU A 116 10.02 -3.21 0.74
N GLU A 117 9.38 -2.15 1.24
CA GLU A 117 8.80 -2.12 2.58
C GLU A 117 7.73 -3.20 2.76
N MET A 118 6.87 -3.42 1.77
CA MET A 118 5.91 -4.52 1.78
C MET A 118 6.62 -5.89 1.78
N ARG A 119 7.66 -6.05 0.98
CA ARG A 119 8.45 -7.29 0.88
C ARG A 119 9.20 -7.62 2.16
N GLU A 120 9.69 -6.62 2.90
CA GLU A 120 10.34 -6.81 4.18
C GLU A 120 9.34 -7.04 5.32
N ARG A 121 8.14 -6.45 5.20
CA ARG A 121 7.09 -6.54 6.22
C ARG A 121 6.31 -7.85 6.17
N TYR A 122 6.14 -8.49 5.03
CA TYR A 122 5.31 -9.71 4.89
C TYR A 122 6.09 -10.88 4.31
#